data_AF-A5G798-F1
#
_entry.id   AF-A5G798-F1
#
_cell.length_a   1.000
_cell.length_b   1.000
_cell.length_c   1.000
_cell.angle_alpha   90.00
_cell.angle_beta   90.00
_cell.angle_gamma   90.00
#
_symmetry.space_group_name_H-M   'P 1'
#
loop_
_entity.id
_entity.type
_entity.pdbx_description
1 polymer ?
#
loop_
_entity_poly.entity_id
_entity_poly.type
_entity_poly.pdbx_seq_one_letter_code
_entity_poly.pdbx_strand_id
1 'polypeptide(L)'
;MPNKETSIQRSKKSTITLAEIGVKEGLGLIVPGGSAMYEIGKVLFEHGRRYIQDRNESRIDEFNKLLLEGVPESEQDKLINNEFSIEDYCSLLSSAIADDEQVKLQYYSTLLKSVILNKINPVYKIHILKSLKELSSEDIDYAKEIYIASKHVFKGPNSISAQVKSLVSPGDPLKIVSLQKLTRLGFLVNSTKDECLMPSKIMEEVVESIFSEEFLTPEAIGKQAWLKLEVGIFCCDLTKNGDFIRRMSNIYQALDVRAGGAAVPRIGAFLFLCDLLIVYFSKEDDAATWAEFGSKIRKNHIIKVYIAEDENDHFVDYLRENKSILDVSIIRNRAEDYDEFKKKLEIILFGEEQH
;
A
#
# COMPACT_ATOMS: atom_id res chain seq x y z
N MET A 1 17.51 -1.38 16.98
CA MET A 1 17.88 0.01 17.30
C MET A 1 18.76 0.54 16.17
N PRO A 2 18.27 1.41 15.28
CA PRO A 2 19.08 1.95 14.20
C PRO A 2 20.00 3.06 14.72
N ASN A 3 21.20 3.07 14.16
CA ASN A 3 22.39 3.73 14.64
C ASN A 3 22.27 5.27 14.55
N LYS A 4 22.41 5.97 15.68
CA LYS A 4 22.37 7.45 15.78
C LYS A 4 23.58 8.14 15.11
N GLU A 5 24.55 7.36 14.64
CA GLU A 5 25.82 7.86 14.10
C GLU A 5 25.79 8.17 12.59
N THR A 6 24.82 7.64 11.84
CA THR A 6 24.73 7.86 10.38
C THR A 6 24.08 9.19 10.00
N SER A 7 23.33 9.85 10.89
CA SER A 7 22.73 11.17 10.61
C SER A 7 23.73 12.31 10.78
N ILE A 8 24.68 12.20 11.71
CA ILE A 8 25.69 13.23 11.98
C ILE A 8 26.79 13.25 10.91
N GLN A 9 27.06 12.12 10.25
CA GLN A 9 28.04 12.07 9.16
C GLN A 9 27.51 12.62 7.82
N ARG A 10 26.19 12.61 7.59
CA ARG A 10 25.59 13.24 6.39
C ARG A 10 25.55 14.78 6.45
N SER A 11 25.55 15.37 7.64
CA SER A 11 25.57 16.83 7.81
C SER A 11 26.96 17.47 7.63
N LYS A 12 28.03 16.68 7.44
CA LYS A 12 29.40 17.17 7.19
C LYS A 12 29.68 17.51 5.71
N LYS A 13 28.69 17.42 4.81
CA LYS A 13 28.84 17.90 3.42
C LYS A 13 28.64 19.41 3.36
N SER A 14 29.77 20.10 3.11
CA SER A 14 29.93 21.46 2.59
C SER A 14 29.47 22.64 3.44
N THR A 15 30.06 22.83 4.62
CA THR A 15 30.20 24.19 5.15
C THR A 15 31.45 24.78 4.51
N ILE A 16 31.28 25.49 3.39
CA ILE A 16 32.38 26.18 2.69
C ILE A 16 32.41 27.62 3.21
N THR A 17 33.57 28.07 3.70
CA THR A 17 33.75 29.45 4.16
C THR A 17 34.10 30.38 3.00
N LEU A 18 33.80 31.68 3.13
CA LEU A 18 34.18 32.70 2.14
C LEU A 18 35.69 32.73 1.89
N ALA A 19 36.49 32.42 2.92
CA ALA A 19 37.93 32.30 2.83
C ALA A 19 38.36 31.11 1.95
N GLU A 20 37.70 29.96 2.06
CA GLU A 20 37.97 28.78 1.24
C GLU A 20 37.59 29.00 -0.23
N ILE A 21 36.50 29.72 -0.50
CA ILE A 21 36.12 30.13 -1.87
C ILE A 21 37.17 31.09 -2.45
N GLY A 22 37.61 32.09 -1.66
CA GLY A 22 38.65 33.03 -2.06
C GLY A 22 39.99 32.35 -2.36
N VAL A 23 40.42 31.42 -1.50
CA VAL A 23 41.68 30.67 -1.68
C VAL A 23 41.61 29.71 -2.88
N LYS A 24 40.49 28.99 -3.05
CA LYS A 24 40.34 28.01 -4.13
C LYS A 24 40.29 28.64 -5.53
N GLU A 25 39.79 29.87 -5.63
CA GLU A 25 39.72 30.63 -6.88
C GLU A 25 40.87 31.66 -7.01
N GLY A 26 41.89 31.58 -6.14
CA GLY A 26 43.14 32.35 -6.29
C GLY A 26 43.06 33.83 -5.91
N LEU A 27 42.04 34.25 -5.16
CA LEU A 27 41.92 35.62 -4.65
C LEU A 27 42.79 35.80 -3.40
N GLY A 28 43.81 36.66 -3.49
CA GLY A 28 44.54 37.15 -2.33
C GLY A 28 43.64 38.06 -1.50
N LEU A 29 43.06 37.55 -0.40
CA LEU A 29 42.26 38.30 0.57
C LEU A 29 43.15 39.27 1.39
N ILE A 30 43.73 40.28 0.76
CA ILE A 30 44.48 41.34 1.44
C ILE A 30 44.17 42.67 0.74
N VAL A 31 43.19 43.43 1.26
CA VAL A 31 43.17 44.90 1.46
C VAL A 31 41.77 45.33 1.95
N PRO A 32 41.63 46.11 3.04
CA PRO A 32 40.35 46.67 3.48
C PRO A 32 39.98 47.88 2.60
N GLY A 33 39.03 47.69 1.69
CA GLY A 33 38.51 48.71 0.79
C GLY A 33 37.54 48.10 -0.22
N GLY A 34 36.54 48.85 -0.68
CA GLY A 34 35.36 48.35 -1.42
C GLY A 34 35.61 47.48 -2.67
N SER A 35 36.85 47.40 -3.18
CA SER A 35 37.26 46.47 -4.25
C SER A 35 37.27 45.01 -3.81
N ALA A 36 37.69 44.70 -2.57
CA ALA A 36 37.77 43.32 -2.08
C ALA A 36 36.37 42.69 -1.93
N MET A 37 35.37 43.47 -1.51
CA MET A 37 33.97 42.99 -1.41
C MET A 37 33.35 42.75 -2.79
N TYR A 38 33.71 43.55 -3.80
CA TYR A 38 33.27 43.35 -5.18
C TYR A 38 33.88 42.07 -5.78
N GLU A 39 35.18 41.82 -5.56
CA GLU A 39 35.84 40.59 -6.02
C GLU A 39 35.29 39.33 -5.35
N ILE A 40 35.04 39.38 -4.03
CA ILE A 40 34.34 38.31 -3.31
C ILE A 40 32.93 38.10 -3.88
N GLY A 41 32.19 39.17 -4.15
CA GLY A 41 30.86 39.10 -4.76
C GLY A 41 30.86 38.47 -6.16
N LYS A 42 31.85 38.82 -7.00
CA LYS A 42 32.03 38.24 -8.32
C LYS A 42 32.34 36.74 -8.23
N VAL A 43 33.23 36.33 -7.33
CA VAL A 43 33.57 34.92 -7.15
C VAL A 43 32.40 34.13 -6.57
N LEU A 44 31.63 34.69 -5.62
CA LEU A 44 30.40 34.05 -5.13
C LEU A 44 29.37 33.89 -6.23
N PHE A 45 29.22 34.89 -7.11
CA PHE A 45 28.33 34.83 -8.26
C PHE A 45 28.77 33.75 -9.26
N GLU A 46 30.06 33.71 -9.61
CA GLU A 46 30.62 32.69 -10.52
C GLU A 46 30.52 31.29 -9.92
N HIS A 47 30.82 31.13 -8.62
CA HIS A 47 30.68 29.86 -7.91
C HIS A 47 29.22 29.42 -7.83
N GLY A 48 28.30 30.34 -7.48
CA GLY A 48 26.87 30.06 -7.47
C GLY A 48 26.34 29.67 -8.84
N ARG A 49 26.79 30.34 -9.90
CA ARG A 49 26.43 30.00 -11.29
C ARG A 49 26.94 28.62 -11.69
N ARG A 50 28.20 28.30 -11.40
CA ARG A 50 28.78 26.97 -11.65
C ARG A 50 28.03 25.89 -10.87
N TYR A 51 27.78 26.11 -9.58
CA TYR A 51 27.02 25.17 -8.76
C TYR A 51 25.61 24.89 -9.31
N ILE A 52 24.88 25.94 -9.72
CA ILE A 52 23.55 25.77 -10.33
C ILE A 52 23.66 25.01 -11.65
N GLN A 53 24.66 25.32 -12.47
CA GLN A 53 24.87 24.63 -13.75
C GLN A 53 25.20 23.15 -13.53
N ASP A 54 26.19 22.83 -12.70
CA ASP A 54 26.61 21.46 -12.39
C ASP A 54 25.45 20.65 -11.77
N ARG A 55 24.69 21.26 -10.86
CA ARG A 55 23.48 20.64 -10.27
C ARG A 55 22.43 20.35 -11.34
N ASN A 56 22.16 21.30 -12.23
CA ASN A 56 21.15 21.14 -13.27
C ASN A 56 21.57 20.05 -14.27
N GLU A 57 22.83 20.06 -14.72
CA GLU A 57 23.39 19.04 -15.60
C GLU A 57 23.30 17.65 -14.97
N SER A 58 23.70 17.50 -13.70
CA SER A 58 23.58 16.24 -12.96
C SER A 58 22.13 15.75 -12.84
N ARG A 59 21.18 16.66 -12.59
CA ARG A 59 19.74 16.29 -12.48
C ARG A 59 19.14 15.92 -13.83
N ILE A 60 19.57 16.57 -14.93
CA ILE A 60 19.14 16.21 -16.28
C ILE A 60 19.61 14.79 -16.62
N ASP A 61 20.88 14.48 -16.35
CA ASP A 61 21.45 13.16 -16.59
C ASP A 61 20.70 12.08 -15.79
N GLU A 62 20.54 12.30 -14.49
CA GLU A 62 19.84 11.37 -13.59
C GLU A 62 18.36 11.21 -13.95
N PHE A 63 17.66 12.29 -14.34
CA PHE A 63 16.27 12.21 -14.81
C PHE A 63 16.13 11.30 -16.03
N ASN A 64 16.98 11.49 -17.04
CA ASN A 64 16.94 10.70 -18.28
C ASN A 64 17.38 9.26 -18.04
N LYS A 65 18.34 9.03 -17.14
CA LYS A 65 18.73 7.70 -16.70
C LYS A 65 17.54 6.96 -16.07
N LEU A 66 16.87 7.56 -15.10
CA LEU A 66 15.68 6.97 -14.45
C LEU A 66 14.52 6.75 -15.43
N LEU A 67 14.42 7.58 -16.47
CA LEU A 67 13.37 7.49 -17.49
C LEU A 67 13.53 6.24 -18.34
N LEU A 68 14.77 5.82 -18.58
CA LEU A 68 15.11 4.66 -19.41
C LEU A 68 15.33 3.38 -18.58
N GLU A 69 15.66 3.50 -17.30
CA GLU A 69 15.90 2.36 -16.42
C GLU A 69 14.62 1.63 -16.01
N GLY A 70 14.75 0.32 -15.74
CA GLY A 70 13.68 -0.49 -15.13
C GLY A 70 12.44 -0.68 -16.02
N VAL A 71 12.57 -0.50 -17.33
CA VAL A 71 11.49 -0.73 -18.30
C VAL A 71 11.48 -2.20 -18.71
N PRO A 72 10.39 -2.94 -18.45
CA PRO A 72 10.26 -4.33 -18.88
C PRO A 72 10.44 -4.44 -20.39
N GLU A 73 11.04 -5.52 -20.89
CA GLU A 73 11.24 -5.75 -22.34
C GLU A 73 9.93 -5.59 -23.12
N SER A 74 8.81 -6.02 -22.54
CA SER A 74 7.46 -5.89 -23.12
C SER A 74 6.98 -4.44 -23.32
N GLU A 75 7.62 -3.46 -22.67
CA GLU A 75 7.25 -2.04 -22.73
C GLU A 75 8.30 -1.17 -23.45
N GLN A 76 9.48 -1.71 -23.77
CA GLN A 76 10.56 -0.96 -24.42
C GLN A 76 10.16 -0.45 -25.81
N ASP A 77 9.51 -1.30 -26.61
CA ASP A 77 9.03 -0.90 -27.94
C ASP A 77 8.03 0.26 -27.86
N LYS A 78 7.18 0.27 -26.83
CA LYS A 78 6.22 1.37 -26.61
C LYS A 78 6.95 2.64 -26.18
N LEU A 79 7.95 2.53 -25.30
CA LEU A 79 8.72 3.69 -24.85
C LEU A 79 9.45 4.38 -26.01
N ILE A 80 10.00 3.59 -26.93
CA ILE A 80 10.77 4.10 -28.08
C ILE A 80 9.87 4.66 -29.17
N ASN A 81 8.75 3.98 -29.46
CA ASN A 81 7.94 4.28 -30.64
C ASN A 81 6.67 5.09 -30.35
N ASN A 82 6.25 5.23 -29.08
CA ASN A 82 5.09 6.06 -28.78
C ASN A 82 5.42 7.53 -28.94
N GLU A 83 4.50 8.25 -29.57
CA GLU A 83 4.53 9.71 -29.61
C GLU A 83 4.16 10.28 -28.23
N PHE A 84 4.91 11.28 -27.77
CA PHE A 84 4.60 12.06 -26.59
C PHE A 84 4.86 13.54 -26.85
N SER A 85 4.22 14.41 -26.07
CA SER A 85 4.38 15.85 -26.21
C SER A 85 5.75 16.30 -25.68
N ILE A 86 6.49 17.04 -26.50
CA ILE A 86 7.76 17.64 -26.08
C ILE A 86 7.53 18.68 -24.98
N GLU A 87 6.36 19.32 -24.96
CA GLU A 87 5.95 20.25 -23.91
C GLU A 87 5.77 19.53 -22.57
N ASP A 88 5.18 18.33 -22.56
CA ASP A 88 5.05 17.50 -21.35
C ASP A 88 6.43 17.10 -20.81
N TYR A 89 7.35 16.69 -21.69
CA TYR A 89 8.74 16.39 -21.32
C TYR A 89 9.45 17.60 -20.71
N CYS A 90 9.46 18.74 -21.42
CA CYS A 90 10.11 19.96 -20.96
C CYS A 90 9.49 20.48 -19.65
N SER A 91 8.17 20.37 -19.49
CA SER A 91 7.46 20.77 -18.28
C SER A 91 7.85 19.92 -17.07
N LEU A 92 7.95 18.59 -17.24
CA LEU A 92 8.37 17.71 -16.14
C LEU A 92 9.86 17.85 -15.83
N LEU A 93 10.71 17.88 -16.86
CA LEU A 93 12.15 18.03 -16.69
C LEU A 93 12.49 19.35 -15.98
N SER A 94 11.92 20.48 -16.43
CA SER A 94 12.14 21.77 -15.78
C SER A 94 11.66 21.79 -14.33
N SER A 95 10.53 21.12 -14.04
CA SER A 95 10.04 20.99 -12.66
C SER A 95 10.99 20.14 -11.83
N ALA A 96 11.46 19.02 -12.36
CA ALA A 96 12.41 18.15 -11.70
C ALA A 96 13.76 18.83 -11.43
N ILE A 97 14.24 19.69 -12.32
CA ILE A 97 15.47 20.48 -12.11
C ILE A 97 15.27 21.54 -11.02
N ALA A 98 14.13 22.23 -11.04
CA ALA A 98 13.83 23.29 -10.09
C ALA A 98 13.55 22.76 -8.67
N ASP A 99 13.01 21.55 -8.55
CA ASP A 99 12.66 20.91 -7.29
C ASP A 99 13.90 20.72 -6.38
N ASP A 100 13.78 21.09 -5.12
CA ASP A 100 14.82 20.98 -4.11
C ASP A 100 14.86 19.59 -3.45
N GLU A 101 13.78 18.82 -3.55
CA GLU A 101 13.72 17.44 -3.06
C GLU A 101 14.34 16.48 -4.08
N GLN A 102 15.48 15.90 -3.75
CA GLN A 102 16.15 14.92 -4.63
C GLN A 102 15.27 13.70 -4.91
N VAL A 103 14.51 13.23 -3.93
CA VAL A 103 13.64 12.05 -4.05
C VAL A 103 12.57 12.25 -5.13
N LYS A 104 12.07 13.47 -5.31
CA LYS A 104 11.03 13.76 -6.31
C LYS A 104 11.51 13.63 -7.75
N LEU A 105 12.83 13.64 -7.99
CA LEU A 105 13.40 13.40 -9.32
C LEU A 105 12.92 12.06 -9.91
N GLN A 106 12.87 11.01 -9.09
CA GLN A 106 12.36 9.70 -9.47
C GLN A 106 10.86 9.73 -9.78
N TYR A 107 10.08 10.48 -9.00
CA TYR A 107 8.64 10.60 -9.21
C TYR A 107 8.32 11.31 -10.53
N TYR A 108 9.01 12.40 -10.87
CA TYR A 108 8.83 13.09 -12.15
C TYR A 108 9.21 12.19 -13.34
N SER A 109 10.33 11.47 -13.23
CA SER A 109 10.81 10.60 -14.30
C SER A 109 9.87 9.41 -14.54
N THR A 110 9.39 8.77 -13.47
CA THR A 110 8.47 7.64 -13.57
C THR A 110 7.09 8.08 -14.03
N LEU A 111 6.63 9.28 -13.64
CA LEU A 111 5.41 9.85 -14.17
C LEU A 111 5.49 10.11 -15.67
N LEU A 112 6.60 10.69 -16.16
CA LEU A 112 6.81 10.89 -17.60
C LEU A 112 6.79 9.55 -18.35
N LYS A 113 7.46 8.52 -17.82
CA LYS A 113 7.43 7.17 -18.36
C LYS A 113 6.00 6.66 -18.51
N SER A 114 5.18 6.82 -17.47
CA SER A 114 3.76 6.45 -17.47
C SER A 114 2.92 7.26 -18.46
N VAL A 115 3.25 8.53 -18.70
CA VAL A 115 2.65 9.34 -19.78
C VAL A 115 2.99 8.78 -21.16
N ILE A 116 4.28 8.50 -21.43
CA ILE A 116 4.74 7.96 -22.72
C ILE A 116 4.09 6.60 -23.01
N LEU A 117 3.96 5.77 -21.97
CA LEU A 117 3.32 4.45 -22.06
C LEU A 117 1.78 4.50 -22.10
N ASN A 118 1.17 5.70 -22.10
CA ASN A 118 -0.29 5.90 -22.06
C ASN A 118 -0.99 5.18 -20.89
N LYS A 119 -0.32 5.09 -19.73
CA LYS A 119 -0.86 4.50 -18.50
C LYS A 119 -1.75 5.46 -17.71
N ILE A 120 -1.70 6.75 -18.05
CA ILE A 120 -2.46 7.81 -17.37
C ILE A 120 -3.63 8.24 -18.24
N ASN A 121 -4.80 8.42 -17.63
CA ASN A 121 -5.96 8.94 -18.34
C ASN A 121 -5.66 10.36 -18.89
N PRO A 122 -5.82 10.60 -20.20
CA PRO A 122 -5.57 11.91 -20.81
C PRO A 122 -6.34 13.07 -20.15
N VAL A 123 -7.53 12.80 -19.60
CA VAL A 123 -8.35 13.79 -18.89
C VAL A 123 -7.67 14.28 -17.61
N TYR A 124 -6.97 13.39 -16.90
CA TYR A 124 -6.32 13.72 -15.63
C TYR A 124 -4.87 14.16 -15.81
N LYS A 125 -4.24 13.86 -16.96
CA LYS A 125 -2.82 14.13 -17.24
C LYS A 125 -2.36 15.52 -16.80
N ILE A 126 -3.00 16.58 -17.30
CA ILE A 126 -2.59 17.97 -16.99
C ILE A 126 -2.71 18.28 -15.49
N HIS A 127 -3.78 17.79 -14.86
CA HIS A 127 -4.00 17.97 -13.42
C HIS A 127 -2.94 17.24 -12.60
N ILE A 128 -2.61 16.01 -12.97
CA ILE A 128 -1.59 15.19 -12.32
C ILE A 128 -0.20 15.85 -12.43
N LEU A 129 0.17 16.30 -13.63
CA LEU A 129 1.44 16.98 -13.89
C LEU A 129 1.60 18.25 -13.04
N LYS A 130 0.51 19.01 -12.85
CA LYS A 130 0.51 20.20 -11.99
C LYS A 130 0.57 19.84 -10.51
N SER A 131 -0.24 18.87 -10.10
CA SER A 131 -0.33 18.42 -8.71
C SER A 131 1.01 17.91 -8.19
N LEU A 132 1.77 17.15 -8.99
CA LEU A 132 3.08 16.62 -8.57
C LEU A 132 4.09 17.73 -8.22
N LYS A 133 3.97 18.92 -8.83
CA LYS A 133 4.81 20.09 -8.52
C LYS A 133 4.47 20.69 -7.14
N GLU A 134 3.24 20.55 -6.70
CA GLU A 134 2.76 21.13 -5.43
C GLU A 134 2.93 20.18 -4.23
N LEU A 135 2.98 18.88 -4.48
CA LEU A 135 3.16 17.85 -3.47
C LEU A 135 4.64 17.76 -3.05
N SER A 136 4.91 17.63 -1.75
CA SER A 136 6.24 17.21 -1.28
C SER A 136 6.43 15.70 -1.45
N SER A 137 7.65 15.20 -1.28
CA SER A 137 7.88 13.75 -1.22
C SER A 137 7.07 13.09 -0.10
N GLU A 138 6.97 13.74 1.06
CA GLU A 138 6.15 13.27 2.19
C GLU A 138 4.66 13.21 1.84
N ASP A 139 4.13 14.18 1.08
CA ASP A 139 2.73 14.14 0.65
C ASP A 139 2.45 12.93 -0.27
N ILE A 140 3.41 12.61 -1.15
CA ILE A 140 3.33 11.48 -2.10
C ILE A 140 3.45 10.15 -1.36
N ASP A 141 4.38 10.05 -0.40
CA ASP A 141 4.50 8.86 0.45
C ASP A 141 3.25 8.64 1.31
N TYR A 142 2.66 9.72 1.81
CA TYR A 142 1.41 9.64 2.56
C TYR A 142 0.23 9.24 1.66
N ALA A 143 0.18 9.72 0.42
CA ALA A 143 -0.78 9.25 -0.58
C ALA A 143 -0.61 7.73 -0.82
N LYS A 144 0.62 7.24 -0.96
CA LYS A 144 0.91 5.81 -1.06
C LYS A 144 0.43 5.02 0.17
N GLU A 145 0.67 5.51 1.39
CA GLU A 145 0.17 4.87 2.63
C GLU A 145 -1.36 4.69 2.60
N ILE A 146 -2.09 5.75 2.25
CA ILE A 146 -3.56 5.72 2.19
C ILE A 146 -4.04 4.77 1.08
N TYR A 147 -3.39 4.79 -0.09
CA TYR A 147 -3.70 3.88 -1.20
C TYR A 147 -3.52 2.41 -0.79
N ILE A 148 -2.39 2.07 -0.16
CA ILE A 148 -2.13 0.69 0.28
C ILE A 148 -3.19 0.27 1.32
N ALA A 149 -3.53 1.15 2.26
CA ALA A 149 -4.57 0.89 3.25
C ALA A 149 -5.97 0.75 2.66
N SER A 150 -6.24 1.32 1.48
CA SER A 150 -7.53 1.18 0.80
C SER A 150 -7.63 -0.07 -0.07
N LYS A 151 -6.49 -0.64 -0.49
CA LYS A 151 -6.43 -1.83 -1.37
C LYS A 151 -6.16 -3.14 -0.61
N HIS A 152 -5.57 -3.06 0.59
CA HIS A 152 -5.16 -4.23 1.36
C HIS A 152 -5.79 -4.24 2.76
N VAL A 153 -6.11 -5.42 3.27
CA VAL A 153 -6.52 -5.60 4.66
C VAL A 153 -5.29 -5.92 5.50
N PHE A 154 -4.88 -4.98 6.37
CA PHE A 154 -3.78 -5.24 7.30
C PHE A 154 -4.16 -6.25 8.39
N LYS A 155 -3.15 -6.95 8.91
CA LYS A 155 -3.27 -7.70 10.17
C LYS A 155 -3.69 -6.74 11.29
N GLY A 156 -4.74 -7.11 12.02
CA GLY A 156 -5.37 -6.24 13.01
C GLY A 156 -6.90 -6.29 12.99
N PRO A 157 -7.58 -5.74 14.01
CA PRO A 157 -9.03 -5.77 14.12
C PRO A 157 -9.72 -4.70 13.26
N ASN A 158 -9.03 -4.06 12.32
CA ASN A 158 -9.57 -2.89 11.61
C ASN A 158 -10.05 -3.29 10.20
N SER A 159 -11.26 -2.89 9.82
CA SER A 159 -11.70 -2.96 8.42
C SER A 159 -10.93 -1.97 7.55
N ILE A 160 -10.93 -2.14 6.22
CA ILE A 160 -10.33 -1.17 5.28
C ILE A 160 -10.79 0.25 5.60
N SER A 161 -12.10 0.48 5.75
CA SER A 161 -12.64 1.80 6.07
C SER A 161 -12.12 2.33 7.42
N ALA A 162 -11.97 1.49 8.44
CA ALA A 162 -11.39 1.89 9.73
C ALA A 162 -9.87 2.16 9.63
N GLN A 163 -9.14 1.37 8.85
CA GLN A 163 -7.72 1.55 8.57
C GLN A 163 -7.48 2.89 7.88
N VAL A 164 -8.19 3.15 6.77
CA VAL A 164 -8.14 4.41 6.05
C VAL A 164 -8.55 5.56 6.97
N LYS A 165 -9.66 5.43 7.73
CA LYS A 165 -10.13 6.44 8.68
C LYS A 165 -9.08 6.83 9.71
N SER A 166 -8.31 5.85 10.21
CA SER A 166 -7.22 6.10 11.16
C SER A 166 -6.08 6.92 10.53
N LEU A 167 -5.82 6.74 9.24
CA LEU A 167 -4.85 7.54 8.51
C LEU A 167 -5.41 8.94 8.24
N VAL A 168 -6.63 9.06 7.68
CA VAL A 168 -7.23 10.35 7.34
C VAL A 168 -7.77 11.16 8.54
N SER A 169 -7.54 10.69 9.77
CA SER A 169 -7.75 11.45 11.00
C SER A 169 -6.45 11.51 11.83
N PRO A 170 -5.35 12.04 11.26
CA PRO A 170 -4.05 11.95 11.91
C PRO A 170 -3.98 12.92 13.09
N GLY A 171 -3.38 12.46 14.20
CA GLY A 171 -3.02 13.34 15.32
C GLY A 171 -1.79 14.21 15.05
N ASP A 172 -1.04 13.90 13.98
CA ASP A 172 0.18 14.61 13.59
C ASP A 172 -0.15 15.85 12.72
N PRO A 173 0.22 17.07 13.16
CA PRO A 173 0.00 18.30 12.40
C PRO A 173 0.54 18.28 10.98
N LEU A 174 1.68 17.63 10.72
CA LEU A 174 2.25 17.58 9.37
C LEU A 174 1.37 16.74 8.43
N LYS A 175 0.88 15.59 8.90
CA LYS A 175 -0.06 14.76 8.14
C LYS A 175 -1.41 15.46 7.92
N ILE A 176 -1.83 16.36 8.81
CA ILE A 176 -3.03 17.20 8.59
C ILE A 176 -2.83 18.12 7.39
N VAL A 177 -1.66 18.76 7.25
CA VAL A 177 -1.35 19.62 6.11
C VAL A 177 -1.32 18.81 4.81
N SER A 178 -0.68 17.65 4.81
CA SER A 178 -0.68 16.74 3.65
C SER A 178 -2.10 16.31 3.28
N LEU A 179 -2.92 15.94 4.26
CA LEU A 179 -4.32 15.54 4.05
C LEU A 179 -5.14 16.67 3.41
N GLN A 180 -5.00 17.91 3.90
CA GLN A 180 -5.66 19.07 3.32
C GLN A 180 -5.21 19.31 1.88
N LYS A 181 -3.91 19.18 1.61
CA LYS A 181 -3.36 19.35 0.26
C LYS A 181 -3.89 18.27 -0.69
N LEU A 182 -3.87 17.01 -0.29
CA LEU A 182 -4.40 15.87 -1.06
C LEU A 182 -5.90 16.02 -1.34
N THR A 183 -6.67 16.45 -0.34
CA THR A 183 -8.11 16.70 -0.49
C THR A 183 -8.38 17.86 -1.45
N ARG A 184 -7.66 18.99 -1.30
CA ARG A 184 -7.77 20.16 -2.17
C ARG A 184 -7.43 19.84 -3.63
N LEU A 185 -6.45 18.98 -3.86
CA LEU A 185 -6.04 18.51 -5.19
C LEU A 185 -6.95 17.40 -5.75
N GLY A 186 -8.00 17.00 -5.03
CA GLY A 186 -8.95 15.99 -5.50
C GLY A 186 -8.43 14.55 -5.46
N PHE A 187 -7.33 14.30 -4.75
CA PHE A 187 -6.82 12.93 -4.54
C PHE A 187 -7.64 12.17 -3.50
N LEU A 188 -8.27 12.87 -2.57
CA LEU A 188 -9.17 12.29 -1.58
C LEU A 188 -10.59 12.83 -1.78
N VAL A 189 -11.57 11.93 -1.72
CA VAL A 189 -12.99 12.24 -1.89
C VAL A 189 -13.81 11.65 -0.75
N ASN A 190 -14.90 12.32 -0.39
CA ASN A 190 -15.82 11.79 0.61
C ASN A 190 -16.57 10.58 0.04
N SER A 191 -16.43 9.41 0.67
CA SER A 191 -17.24 8.23 0.37
C SER A 191 -18.55 8.30 1.13
N THR A 192 -19.67 8.25 0.42
CA THR A 192 -21.01 8.15 1.03
C THR A 192 -21.24 6.80 1.72
N LYS A 193 -20.49 5.77 1.32
CA LYS A 193 -20.61 4.41 1.84
C LYS A 193 -19.81 4.21 3.14
N ASP A 194 -18.63 4.82 3.21
CA ASP A 194 -17.66 4.57 4.30
C ASP A 194 -17.62 5.69 5.34
N GLU A 195 -18.35 6.79 5.11
CA GLU A 195 -18.39 7.97 5.99
C GLU A 195 -16.98 8.52 6.34
N CYS A 196 -16.05 8.41 5.39
CA CYS A 196 -14.69 8.93 5.50
C CYS A 196 -14.13 9.35 4.14
N LEU A 197 -12.98 10.04 4.16
CA LEU A 197 -12.20 10.31 2.96
C LEU A 197 -11.60 9.01 2.42
N MET A 198 -11.72 8.79 1.12
CA MET A 198 -11.17 7.65 0.40
C MET A 198 -10.35 8.13 -0.81
N PRO A 199 -9.35 7.34 -1.27
CA PRO A 199 -8.64 7.62 -2.51
C PRO A 199 -9.59 7.79 -3.69
N SER A 200 -9.38 8.84 -4.47
CA SER A 200 -10.05 9.05 -5.75
C SER A 200 -9.35 8.25 -6.84
N LYS A 201 -10.03 8.06 -7.97
CA LYS A 201 -9.41 7.41 -9.15
C LYS A 201 -8.15 8.13 -9.63
N ILE A 202 -8.09 9.45 -9.49
CA ILE A 202 -6.90 10.25 -9.85
C ILE A 202 -5.73 9.86 -8.93
N MET A 203 -5.97 9.68 -7.64
CA MET A 203 -4.94 9.27 -6.69
C MET A 203 -4.42 7.86 -7.00
N GLU A 204 -5.33 6.93 -7.31
CA GLU A 204 -4.96 5.57 -7.71
C GLU A 204 -4.06 5.60 -8.95
N GLU A 205 -4.47 6.31 -10.02
CA GLU A 205 -3.67 6.44 -11.24
C GLU A 205 -2.30 7.06 -10.98
N VAL A 206 -2.20 8.07 -10.10
CA VAL A 206 -0.91 8.70 -9.76
C VAL A 206 0.00 7.75 -8.99
N VAL A 207 -0.51 7.09 -7.95
CA VAL A 207 0.27 6.19 -7.11
C VAL A 207 0.77 5.01 -7.94
N GLU A 208 -0.09 4.40 -8.76
CA GLU A 208 0.25 3.29 -9.66
C GLU A 208 1.21 3.72 -10.79
N SER A 209 1.19 4.99 -11.18
CA SER A 209 2.10 5.53 -12.21
C SER A 209 3.48 5.89 -11.68
N ILE A 210 3.64 6.10 -10.37
CA ILE A 210 4.88 6.56 -9.73
C ILE A 210 5.63 5.41 -9.05
N PHE A 211 4.89 4.45 -8.47
CA PHE A 211 5.46 3.34 -7.71
C PHE A 211 5.29 2.01 -8.46
N SER A 212 6.34 1.19 -8.47
CA SER A 212 6.23 -0.20 -8.93
C SER A 212 5.40 -1.02 -7.94
N GLU A 213 4.81 -2.12 -8.42
CA GLU A 213 3.90 -2.97 -7.62
C GLU A 213 4.55 -3.48 -6.33
N GLU A 214 5.86 -3.72 -6.32
CA GLU A 214 6.62 -4.15 -5.13
C GLU A 214 6.57 -3.12 -3.97
N PHE A 215 6.48 -1.82 -4.29
CA PHE A 215 6.35 -0.74 -3.30
C PHE A 215 4.89 -0.42 -2.95
N LEU A 216 3.93 -1.08 -3.59
CA LEU A 216 2.50 -0.96 -3.30
C LEU A 216 1.99 -2.13 -2.44
N THR A 217 2.89 -2.71 -1.65
CA THR A 217 2.59 -3.79 -0.71
C THR A 217 2.46 -3.26 0.72
N PRO A 218 1.67 -3.90 1.60
CA PRO A 218 1.62 -3.55 3.02
C PRO A 218 3.00 -3.56 3.70
N GLU A 219 3.89 -4.46 3.28
CA GLU A 219 5.26 -4.57 3.77
C GLU A 219 6.08 -3.30 3.48
N ALA A 220 5.83 -2.64 2.33
CA ALA A 220 6.49 -1.39 1.95
C ALA A 220 6.20 -0.23 2.92
N ILE A 221 5.13 -0.31 3.71
CA ILE A 221 4.78 0.66 4.76
C ILE A 221 4.93 0.09 6.18
N GLY A 222 5.66 -1.02 6.31
CA GLY A 222 5.90 -1.68 7.61
C GLY A 222 4.65 -2.32 8.21
N LYS A 223 3.67 -2.67 7.38
CA LYS A 223 2.46 -3.43 7.76
C LYS A 223 2.56 -4.85 7.22
N GLN A 224 1.70 -5.73 7.73
CA GLN A 224 1.55 -7.09 7.22
C GLN A 224 0.12 -7.24 6.72
N ALA A 225 -0.07 -7.94 5.60
CA ALA A 225 -1.40 -8.36 5.14
C ALA A 225 -1.81 -9.71 5.71
N TRP A 226 -3.12 -9.94 5.73
CA TRP A 226 -3.66 -11.30 5.75
C TRP A 226 -3.37 -12.00 4.42
N LEU A 227 -3.12 -13.31 4.46
CA LEU A 227 -3.10 -14.13 3.26
C LEU A 227 -4.51 -14.13 2.65
N LYS A 228 -4.62 -13.94 1.32
CA LYS A 228 -5.89 -14.03 0.57
C LYS A 228 -6.36 -15.48 0.47
N LEU A 229 -6.72 -16.08 1.60
CA LEU A 229 -7.20 -17.45 1.68
C LEU A 229 -8.65 -17.40 2.14
N GLU A 230 -9.57 -17.95 1.33
CA GLU A 230 -10.92 -18.14 1.81
C GLU A 230 -10.98 -19.42 2.66
N VAL A 231 -11.30 -19.27 3.95
CA VAL A 231 -11.40 -20.41 4.87
C VAL A 231 -12.87 -20.69 5.15
N GLY A 232 -13.27 -21.94 5.29
CA GLY A 232 -14.64 -22.35 5.57
C GLY A 232 -14.77 -22.86 7.01
N ILE A 233 -15.63 -22.31 7.87
CA ILE A 233 -15.91 -22.95 9.17
C ILE A 233 -17.38 -23.34 9.25
N PHE A 234 -17.65 -24.60 9.56
CA PHE A 234 -18.98 -25.18 9.51
C PHE A 234 -19.41 -25.67 10.89
N CYS A 235 -20.48 -25.09 11.41
CA CYS A 235 -20.96 -25.43 12.75
C CYS A 235 -22.36 -26.03 12.65
N CYS A 236 -22.49 -27.29 13.05
CA CYS A 236 -23.79 -27.95 13.19
C CYS A 236 -24.33 -27.68 14.60
N ASP A 237 -25.59 -27.24 14.67
CA ASP A 237 -26.38 -27.04 15.91
C ASP A 237 -25.85 -25.98 16.91
N LEU A 238 -26.23 -24.71 16.68
CA LEU A 238 -25.98 -23.60 17.61
C LEU A 238 -26.80 -23.67 18.90
N THR A 239 -27.93 -24.40 18.89
CA THR A 239 -28.89 -24.35 20.01
C THR A 239 -28.38 -25.07 21.27
N LYS A 240 -27.39 -25.96 21.11
CA LYS A 240 -26.79 -26.72 22.22
C LYS A 240 -25.37 -26.30 22.59
N ASN A 241 -24.78 -25.33 21.87
CA ASN A 241 -23.33 -25.15 21.85
C ASN A 241 -22.88 -23.71 22.14
N GLY A 242 -23.47 -23.06 23.15
CA GLY A 242 -23.02 -21.74 23.62
C GLY A 242 -21.53 -21.69 24.00
N ASP A 243 -20.98 -22.82 24.47
CA ASP A 243 -19.56 -22.97 24.74
C ASP A 243 -18.70 -22.98 23.47
N PHE A 244 -19.18 -23.57 22.38
CA PHE A 244 -18.49 -23.55 21.08
C PHE A 244 -18.40 -22.11 20.58
N ILE A 245 -19.51 -21.36 20.57
CA ILE A 245 -19.54 -19.96 20.13
C ILE A 245 -18.58 -19.11 20.97
N ARG A 246 -18.59 -19.31 22.30
CA ARG A 246 -17.68 -18.61 23.22
C ARG A 246 -16.22 -18.94 22.94
N ARG A 247 -15.88 -20.22 22.72
CA ARG A 247 -14.50 -20.65 22.41
C ARG A 247 -14.03 -20.13 21.06
N MET A 248 -14.89 -20.18 20.04
CA MET A 248 -14.57 -19.60 18.73
C MET A 248 -14.38 -18.10 18.82
N SER A 249 -15.25 -17.38 19.55
CA SER A 249 -15.08 -15.96 19.82
C SER A 249 -13.74 -15.65 20.49
N ASN A 250 -13.33 -16.47 21.48
CA ASN A 250 -12.02 -16.32 22.13
C ASN A 250 -10.85 -16.62 21.18
N ILE A 251 -10.97 -17.64 20.32
CA ILE A 251 -9.97 -17.94 19.29
C ILE A 251 -9.86 -16.77 18.30
N TYR A 252 -10.99 -16.23 17.83
CA TYR A 252 -10.99 -15.06 16.94
C TYR A 252 -10.42 -13.82 17.59
N GLN A 253 -10.72 -13.56 18.86
CA GLN A 253 -10.11 -12.47 19.62
C GLN A 253 -8.60 -12.68 19.79
N ALA A 254 -8.17 -13.91 20.06
CA ALA A 254 -6.74 -14.24 20.21
C ALA A 254 -5.98 -14.16 18.88
N LEU A 255 -6.64 -14.48 17.77
CA LEU A 255 -6.10 -14.40 16.42
C LEU A 255 -6.30 -13.02 15.78
N ASP A 256 -6.97 -12.09 16.48
CA ASP A 256 -7.28 -10.74 15.99
C ASP A 256 -8.08 -10.70 14.67
N VAL A 257 -9.00 -11.67 14.49
CA VAL A 257 -9.86 -11.81 13.31
C VAL A 257 -11.28 -11.29 13.61
N ARG A 258 -11.85 -10.42 12.76
CA ARG A 258 -13.18 -9.82 12.97
C ARG A 258 -14.34 -10.62 12.37
N ALA A 259 -15.38 -10.87 13.18
CA ALA A 259 -16.65 -11.52 12.81
C ALA A 259 -17.69 -10.55 12.21
N GLY A 260 -18.14 -10.77 10.97
CA GLY A 260 -19.26 -10.04 10.35
C GLY A 260 -20.42 -10.98 9.96
N GLY A 261 -21.63 -10.76 10.50
CA GLY A 261 -22.77 -11.67 10.30
C GLY A 261 -23.76 -11.20 9.22
N ALA A 262 -24.22 -12.13 8.39
CA ALA A 262 -25.37 -11.99 7.50
C ALA A 262 -26.32 -13.19 7.70
N ALA A 263 -27.53 -12.92 8.19
CA ALA A 263 -28.56 -13.95 8.34
C ALA A 263 -29.21 -14.26 6.97
N VAL A 264 -29.22 -15.53 6.57
CA VAL A 264 -30.00 -16.02 5.42
C VAL A 264 -31.23 -16.78 5.97
N PRO A 265 -32.46 -16.60 5.44
CA PRO A 265 -33.68 -17.02 6.13
C PRO A 265 -33.93 -18.53 6.27
N ARG A 266 -33.00 -19.40 5.85
CA ARG A 266 -33.12 -20.87 5.93
C ARG A 266 -31.80 -21.63 6.16
N ILE A 267 -30.69 -20.93 6.16
CA ILE A 267 -29.36 -21.46 6.48
C ILE A 267 -28.93 -20.65 7.70
N GLY A 268 -28.51 -21.30 8.78
CA GLY A 268 -28.03 -20.58 9.96
C GLY A 268 -27.02 -19.49 9.55
N ALA A 269 -27.10 -18.33 10.21
CA ALA A 269 -26.46 -17.08 9.79
C ALA A 269 -25.04 -17.23 9.22
N PHE A 270 -24.77 -16.81 7.98
CA PHE A 270 -23.40 -16.79 7.44
C PHE A 270 -22.57 -15.75 8.19
N LEU A 271 -21.40 -16.13 8.69
CA LEU A 271 -20.42 -15.18 9.20
C LEU A 271 -19.33 -15.04 8.13
N PHE A 272 -19.36 -13.93 7.40
CA PHE A 272 -18.25 -13.54 6.53
C PHE A 272 -17.23 -12.82 7.41
N LEU A 273 -16.18 -13.53 7.75
CA LEU A 273 -14.92 -12.92 8.18
C LEU A 273 -14.08 -12.68 6.94
N CYS A 274 -13.13 -11.76 6.98
CA CYS A 274 -12.21 -11.45 5.90
C CYS A 274 -11.79 -12.72 5.13
N ASP A 275 -12.32 -12.91 3.91
CA ASP A 275 -12.24 -14.10 3.06
C ASP A 275 -12.67 -15.45 3.71
N LEU A 276 -12.78 -15.54 5.04
CA LEU A 276 -13.26 -16.68 5.83
C LEU A 276 -14.80 -16.77 5.84
N LEU A 277 -15.36 -17.71 5.09
CA LEU A 277 -16.77 -18.09 5.05
C LEU A 277 -17.14 -19.04 6.20
N ILE A 278 -17.83 -18.56 7.23
CA ILE A 278 -18.46 -19.45 8.20
C ILE A 278 -19.90 -19.74 7.76
N VAL A 279 -20.22 -21.02 7.63
CA VAL A 279 -21.56 -21.48 7.22
C VAL A 279 -22.14 -22.33 8.32
N TYR A 280 -23.41 -22.10 8.64
CA TYR A 280 -24.08 -22.82 9.70
C TYR A 280 -25.22 -23.61 9.10
N PHE A 281 -25.34 -24.86 9.55
CA PHE A 281 -26.41 -25.73 9.12
C PHE A 281 -27.12 -26.33 10.32
N SER A 282 -28.44 -26.42 10.19
CA SER A 282 -29.27 -27.18 11.09
C SER A 282 -29.23 -28.65 10.68
N LYS A 283 -29.42 -29.54 11.65
CA LYS A 283 -29.61 -30.98 11.40
C LYS A 283 -30.86 -31.26 10.52
N GLU A 284 -31.74 -30.27 10.38
CA GLU A 284 -32.97 -30.33 9.60
C GLU A 284 -32.80 -29.91 8.12
N ASP A 285 -31.61 -29.49 7.71
CA ASP A 285 -31.37 -29.01 6.35
C ASP A 285 -31.32 -30.17 5.33
N ASP A 286 -32.07 -30.04 4.23
CA ASP A 286 -32.29 -31.09 3.24
C ASP A 286 -31.25 -31.10 2.09
N ALA A 287 -31.19 -32.20 1.33
CA ALA A 287 -30.32 -32.38 0.14
C ALA A 287 -30.37 -31.20 -0.86
N ALA A 288 -31.51 -30.53 -0.97
CA ALA A 288 -31.69 -29.37 -1.85
C ALA A 288 -30.97 -28.13 -1.31
N THR A 289 -31.04 -27.88 -0.01
CA THR A 289 -30.30 -26.82 0.69
C THR A 289 -28.79 -27.02 0.52
N TRP A 290 -28.32 -28.27 0.61
CA TRP A 290 -26.92 -28.63 0.38
C TRP A 290 -26.46 -28.37 -1.07
N ALA A 291 -27.29 -28.71 -2.06
CA ALA A 291 -26.99 -28.47 -3.47
C ALA A 291 -26.99 -26.96 -3.84
N GLU A 292 -27.92 -26.19 -3.29
CA GLU A 292 -27.95 -24.72 -3.47
C GLU A 292 -26.68 -24.07 -2.91
N PHE A 293 -26.26 -24.49 -1.71
CA PHE A 293 -25.01 -24.03 -1.13
C PHE A 293 -23.79 -24.39 -1.98
N GLY A 294 -23.67 -25.64 -2.41
CA GLY A 294 -22.60 -26.09 -3.31
C GLY A 294 -22.52 -25.29 -4.62
N SER A 295 -23.67 -24.79 -5.12
CA SER A 295 -23.72 -23.92 -6.30
C SER A 295 -23.25 -22.49 -6.04
N LYS A 296 -23.34 -22.03 -4.79
CA LYS A 296 -22.96 -20.67 -4.35
C LYS A 296 -21.50 -20.57 -3.93
N ILE A 297 -20.88 -21.68 -3.52
CA ILE A 297 -19.43 -21.76 -3.35
C ILE A 297 -18.78 -21.56 -4.72
N ARG A 298 -18.06 -20.45 -4.89
CA ARG A 298 -17.27 -20.21 -6.11
C ARG A 298 -16.15 -21.26 -6.17
N LYS A 299 -15.99 -21.89 -7.34
CA LYS A 299 -15.14 -23.08 -7.60
C LYS A 299 -13.66 -23.02 -7.18
N ASN A 300 -13.14 -21.93 -6.63
CA ASN A 300 -11.70 -21.66 -6.60
C ASN A 300 -11.09 -21.28 -5.24
N HIS A 301 -11.81 -21.29 -4.12
CA HIS A 301 -11.30 -20.54 -2.96
C HIS A 301 -11.37 -21.18 -1.57
N ILE A 302 -12.16 -22.24 -1.31
CA ILE A 302 -12.25 -22.76 0.07
C ILE A 302 -11.07 -23.69 0.38
N ILE A 303 -10.13 -23.21 1.20
CA ILE A 303 -8.92 -23.98 1.49
C ILE A 303 -9.14 -25.00 2.59
N LYS A 304 -9.88 -24.69 3.66
CA LYS A 304 -10.13 -25.64 4.77
C LYS A 304 -11.54 -25.53 5.32
N VAL A 305 -12.23 -26.66 5.49
CA VAL A 305 -13.54 -26.79 6.16
C VAL A 305 -13.35 -27.37 7.54
N TYR A 306 -13.94 -26.77 8.57
CA TYR A 306 -13.94 -27.31 9.93
C TYR A 306 -15.35 -27.64 10.41
N ILE A 307 -15.65 -28.89 10.77
CA ILE A 307 -17.00 -29.34 11.17
C ILE A 307 -17.06 -29.59 12.69
N ALA A 308 -17.97 -28.90 13.39
CA ALA A 308 -18.31 -29.17 14.79
C ALA A 308 -19.41 -30.24 14.89
N GLU A 309 -19.18 -31.31 15.68
CA GLU A 309 -19.99 -32.54 15.75
C GLU A 309 -21.52 -32.36 15.77
N ASP A 310 -22.20 -32.99 14.81
CA ASP A 310 -22.93 -34.26 15.01
C ASP A 310 -22.83 -35.03 13.67
N GLU A 311 -22.47 -36.32 13.71
CA GLU A 311 -22.15 -37.17 12.55
C GLU A 311 -23.19 -37.08 11.41
N ASN A 312 -22.91 -36.24 10.42
CA ASN A 312 -23.51 -36.38 9.10
C ASN A 312 -22.40 -36.75 8.14
N ASP A 313 -21.98 -38.02 8.20
CA ASP A 313 -20.91 -38.57 7.36
C ASP A 313 -21.14 -38.24 5.88
N HIS A 314 -22.40 -38.23 5.44
CA HIS A 314 -22.78 -37.81 4.09
C HIS A 314 -22.38 -36.37 3.72
N PHE A 315 -22.38 -35.43 4.68
CA PHE A 315 -21.93 -34.05 4.44
C PHE A 315 -20.41 -33.94 4.41
N VAL A 316 -19.73 -34.64 5.32
CA VAL A 316 -18.26 -34.71 5.34
C VAL A 316 -17.78 -35.29 4.00
N ASP A 317 -18.41 -36.37 3.55
CA ASP A 317 -18.09 -37.04 2.29
C ASP A 317 -18.42 -36.14 1.09
N TYR A 318 -19.57 -35.47 1.08
CA TYR A 318 -19.89 -34.47 0.04
C TYR A 318 -18.84 -33.36 -0.06
N LEU A 319 -18.36 -32.83 1.07
CA LEU A 319 -17.32 -31.80 1.08
C LEU A 319 -15.97 -32.34 0.59
N ARG A 320 -15.61 -33.57 1.00
CA ARG A 320 -14.38 -34.23 0.53
C ARG A 320 -14.41 -34.54 -0.98
N GLU A 321 -15.57 -34.84 -1.52
CA GLU A 321 -15.76 -35.10 -2.95
C GLU A 321 -15.78 -33.81 -3.79
N ASN A 322 -15.98 -32.65 -3.16
CA ASN A 322 -15.98 -31.36 -3.86
C ASN A 322 -14.55 -30.89 -4.15
N LYS A 323 -14.15 -30.97 -5.42
CA LYS A 323 -12.82 -30.54 -5.91
C LYS A 323 -12.47 -29.06 -5.64
N SER A 324 -13.43 -28.25 -5.24
CA SER A 324 -13.24 -26.83 -4.89
C SER A 324 -12.76 -26.65 -3.44
N ILE A 325 -12.67 -27.73 -2.66
CA ILE A 325 -12.28 -27.75 -1.25
C ILE A 325 -10.92 -28.44 -1.14
N LEU A 326 -9.92 -27.76 -0.56
CA LEU A 326 -8.55 -28.29 -0.48
C LEU A 326 -8.32 -29.21 0.74
N ASP A 327 -8.99 -28.94 1.86
CA ASP A 327 -8.86 -29.71 3.10
C ASP A 327 -10.16 -29.69 3.91
N VAL A 328 -10.45 -30.79 4.59
CA VAL A 328 -11.61 -30.93 5.49
C VAL A 328 -11.12 -31.51 6.80
N SER A 329 -11.20 -30.72 7.86
CA SER A 329 -10.89 -31.09 9.23
C SER A 329 -12.18 -31.15 10.06
N ILE A 330 -12.22 -32.04 11.04
CA ILE A 330 -13.36 -32.15 11.96
C ILE A 330 -12.86 -31.69 13.32
N ILE A 331 -13.57 -30.74 13.93
CA ILE A 331 -13.26 -30.26 15.29
C ILE A 331 -14.34 -30.81 16.20
N ARG A 332 -13.98 -31.78 17.05
CA ARG A 332 -14.90 -32.26 18.06
C ARG A 332 -14.92 -31.29 19.23
N ASN A 333 -15.96 -31.33 20.06
CA ASN A 333 -16.05 -30.44 21.23
C ASN A 333 -15.13 -30.92 22.38
N ARG A 334 -13.83 -31.09 22.10
CA ARG A 334 -12.78 -31.44 23.06
C ARG A 334 -11.73 -30.34 23.07
N ALA A 335 -11.18 -30.03 24.24
CA ALA A 335 -10.22 -28.92 24.39
C ALA A 335 -8.99 -29.08 23.47
N GLU A 336 -8.49 -30.30 23.32
CA GLU A 336 -7.32 -30.63 22.48
C GLU A 336 -7.56 -30.32 20.99
N ASP A 337 -8.77 -30.61 20.50
CA ASP A 337 -9.15 -30.35 19.10
C ASP A 337 -9.21 -28.85 18.79
N TYR A 338 -9.51 -28.00 19.79
CA TYR A 338 -9.49 -26.54 19.64
C TYR A 338 -8.08 -25.96 19.59
N ASP A 339 -7.16 -26.50 20.39
CA ASP A 339 -5.76 -26.05 20.36
C ASP A 339 -5.07 -26.47 19.05
N GLU A 340 -5.34 -27.69 18.59
CA GLU A 340 -4.89 -28.15 17.27
C GLU A 340 -5.51 -27.31 16.15
N PHE A 341 -6.81 -27.02 16.24
CA PHE A 341 -7.49 -26.14 15.29
C PHE A 341 -6.90 -24.73 15.27
N LYS A 342 -6.66 -24.12 16.43
CA LYS A 342 -6.05 -22.80 16.55
C LYS A 342 -4.68 -22.79 15.88
N LYS A 343 -3.82 -23.77 16.17
CA LYS A 343 -2.50 -23.91 15.53
C LYS A 343 -2.60 -24.06 14.02
N LYS A 344 -3.55 -24.88 13.53
CA LYS A 344 -3.77 -25.04 12.09
C LYS A 344 -4.25 -23.74 11.45
N LEU A 345 -5.18 -23.02 12.08
CA LEU A 345 -5.61 -21.70 11.63
C LEU A 345 -4.45 -20.70 11.61
N GLU A 346 -3.59 -20.71 12.62
CA GLU A 346 -2.40 -19.85 12.66
C GLU A 346 -1.47 -20.14 11.47
N ILE A 347 -1.16 -21.41 11.20
CA ILE A 347 -0.34 -21.80 10.04
C ILE A 347 -0.99 -21.35 8.73
N ILE A 348 -2.31 -21.51 8.60
CA ILE A 348 -3.03 -21.14 7.36
C ILE A 348 -3.06 -19.62 7.19
N LEU A 349 -3.43 -18.88 8.23
CA LEU A 349 -3.63 -17.44 8.15
C LEU A 349 -2.30 -16.68 8.13
N PHE A 350 -1.24 -17.23 8.72
CA PHE A 350 0.04 -16.56 8.90
C PHE A 350 1.21 -17.18 8.14
N GLY A 351 1.09 -18.40 7.61
CA GLY A 351 2.12 -19.05 6.80
C GLY A 351 3.36 -19.53 7.56
N GLU A 352 3.35 -19.50 8.90
CA GLU A 352 4.48 -19.92 9.74
C GLU A 352 4.11 -21.15 10.58
N GLU A 353 4.89 -22.24 10.46
CA GLU A 353 5.04 -23.18 11.56
C GLU A 353 5.85 -22.48 12.65
N GLN A 354 5.18 -21.93 13.66
CA GLN A 354 5.89 -21.44 14.84
C GLN A 354 6.48 -22.66 15.58
N HIS A 355 7.80 -22.83 15.45
CA HIS A 355 8.61 -23.82 16.18
C HIS A 355 8.83 -23.44 17.64
#